data_AF-A0A920NCL2-F1
#
_entry.id   AF-A0A920NCL2-F1
#
_cell.length_a   1.000
_cell.length_b   1.000
_cell.length_c   1.000
_cell.angle_alpha   90.00
_cell.angle_beta   90.00
_cell.angle_gamma   90.00
#
_symmetry.space_group_name_H-M   'P 1'
#
loop_
_entity.id
_entity.type
_entity.pdbx_description
1 polymer ?
#
loop_
_entity_poly.entity_id
_entity_poly.type
_entity_poly.pdbx_seq_one_letter_code
_entity_poly.pdbx_strand_id
1 'polypeptide(L)'
;MGAAQCHYSFLVNGGDTRNKGYCFWSDPDGDRIFTDFHGDPSANNGGGEGVNVIAGGTGKYEGITGSGPWKCTWTGTDGELHCNQSFNYELP
;
A
#
# COMPACT_ATOMS: atom_id res chain seq x y z
N MET A 1 -5.96 12.13 0.23
CA MET A 1 -4.52 11.82 0.37
C MET A 1 -3.90 11.89 -1.02
N GLY A 2 -2.64 12.33 -1.13
CA GLY A 2 -1.94 12.43 -2.42
C GLY A 2 -1.53 11.07 -2.99
N ALA A 3 -0.76 11.09 -4.09
CA ALA A 3 -0.19 9.89 -4.68
C ALA A 3 0.71 9.15 -3.68
N ALA A 4 0.61 7.82 -3.66
CA ALA A 4 1.50 6.97 -2.86
C ALA A 4 2.88 6.88 -3.51
N GLN A 5 3.93 6.91 -2.70
CA GLN A 5 5.27 6.49 -3.12
C GLN A 5 5.64 5.22 -2.39
N CYS A 6 6.01 4.18 -3.13
CA CYS A 6 6.21 2.84 -2.59
C CYS A 6 7.56 2.26 -3.00
N HIS A 7 8.19 1.55 -2.07
CA HIS A 7 9.35 0.69 -2.31
C HIS A 7 8.99 -0.74 -1.96
N TYR A 8 9.13 -1.65 -2.92
CA TYR A 8 8.63 -3.01 -2.77
C TYR A 8 9.40 -4.03 -3.58
N SER A 9 9.15 -5.29 -3.29
CA SER A 9 9.66 -6.42 -4.05
C SER A 9 8.60 -7.51 -4.20
N PHE A 10 8.78 -8.34 -5.22
CA PHE A 10 8.02 -9.57 -5.42
C PHE A 10 8.92 -10.75 -5.12
N LEU A 11 8.44 -11.68 -4.31
CA LEU A 11 9.03 -13.00 -4.14
C LEU A 11 8.24 -13.98 -5.00
N VAL A 12 8.95 -14.73 -5.85
CA VAL A 12 8.39 -15.84 -6.62
C VAL A 12 9.29 -17.06 -6.38
N ASN A 13 8.79 -18.05 -5.67
CA ASN A 13 9.56 -19.26 -5.35
C ASN A 13 8.67 -20.52 -5.36
N GLY A 14 8.81 -21.38 -6.36
CA GLY A 14 8.18 -22.70 -6.36
C GLY A 14 6.64 -22.70 -6.21
N GLY A 15 5.96 -21.66 -6.69
CA GLY A 15 4.51 -21.48 -6.54
C GLY A 15 4.08 -20.58 -5.37
N ASP A 16 5.01 -20.19 -4.49
CA ASP A 16 4.79 -19.15 -3.50
C ASP A 16 5.06 -17.77 -4.13
N THR A 17 4.00 -16.97 -4.29
CA THR A 17 4.07 -15.60 -4.79
C THR A 17 3.62 -14.62 -3.73
N ARG A 18 4.50 -13.70 -3.36
CA ARG A 18 4.23 -12.67 -2.33
C ARG A 18 4.73 -11.32 -2.80
N ASN A 19 4.00 -10.26 -2.48
CA ASN A 19 4.53 -8.91 -2.56
C ASN A 19 4.62 -8.31 -1.15
N LYS A 20 5.67 -7.53 -0.92
CA LYS A 20 5.85 -6.78 0.32
C LYS A 20 6.62 -5.50 0.06
N GLY A 21 6.29 -4.45 0.78
CA GLY A 21 7.02 -3.19 0.73
C GLY A 21 6.57 -2.20 1.78
N TYR A 22 7.06 -0.97 1.63
CA TYR A 22 6.63 0.18 2.41
C TYR A 22 6.15 1.27 1.46
N CYS A 23 5.11 1.99 1.87
CA CYS A 23 4.59 3.13 1.14
C CYS A 23 4.47 4.33 2.07
N PHE A 24 4.48 5.52 1.49
CA PHE A 24 3.99 6.71 2.18
C PHE A 24 3.05 7.53 1.30
N TRP A 25 2.12 8.21 1.96
CA TRP A 25 1.23 9.20 1.38
C TRP A 25 1.52 10.54 2.03
N SER A 26 1.65 11.58 1.21
CA SER A 26 1.68 12.94 1.70
C SER A 26 0.32 13.60 1.50
N ASP A 27 -0.07 14.44 2.43
CA ASP A 27 -1.19 15.36 2.24
C ASP A 27 -0.70 16.76 1.81
N PRO A 28 -1.62 17.72 1.56
CA PRO A 28 -1.25 19.07 1.12
C PRO A 28 -0.37 19.85 2.10
N ASP A 29 -0.41 19.53 3.40
CA ASP A 29 0.37 20.20 4.43
C ASP A 29 1.80 19.63 4.51
N GLY A 30 2.06 18.51 3.82
CA GLY A 30 3.34 17.81 3.81
C GLY A 30 3.44 16.72 4.87
N ASP A 31 2.40 16.53 5.68
CA ASP A 31 2.31 15.47 6.68
C ASP A 31 2.16 14.10 6.00
N ARG A 32 2.79 13.08 6.59
CA ARG A 32 2.90 11.76 5.98
C ARG A 32 2.30 10.67 6.84
N ILE A 33 1.71 9.68 6.18
CA ILE A 33 1.39 8.37 6.74
C ILE A 33 2.28 7.35 6.07
N PHE A 34 2.90 6.48 6.87
CA PHE A 34 3.73 5.38 6.41
C PHE A 34 3.00 4.07 6.63
N THR A 35 3.08 3.16 5.68
CA THR A 35 2.57 1.79 5.83
C THR A 35 3.61 0.76 5.47
N ASP A 36 3.55 -0.40 6.13
CA ASP A 36 4.03 -1.63 5.53
C ASP A 36 2.86 -2.27 4.77
N PHE A 37 3.11 -2.79 3.58
CA PHE A 37 2.10 -3.48 2.81
C PHE A 37 2.58 -4.87 2.43
N HIS A 38 1.65 -5.82 2.39
CA HIS A 38 1.93 -7.17 1.92
C HIS A 38 0.67 -7.80 1.33
N GLY A 39 0.86 -8.75 0.41
CA GLY A 39 -0.25 -9.42 -0.27
C GLY A 39 0.18 -10.46 -1.28
N ASP A 40 -0.80 -10.85 -2.10
CA ASP A 40 -0.65 -11.81 -3.20
C ASP A 40 -0.64 -11.04 -4.53
N PRO A 41 0.49 -11.03 -5.27
CA PRO A 41 0.58 -10.37 -6.56
C PRO A 41 -0.12 -11.13 -7.69
N SER A 42 -0.49 -12.41 -7.49
CA SER A 42 -1.17 -13.22 -8.50
C SER A 42 -2.68 -12.97 -8.55
N ALA A 43 -3.24 -12.43 -7.47
CA ALA A 43 -4.65 -12.11 -7.36
C ALA A 43 -5.08 -10.99 -8.33
N ASN A 44 -6.40 -10.83 -8.52
CA ASN A 44 -6.99 -9.79 -9.37
C ASN A 44 -6.44 -9.72 -10.79
N ASN A 45 -6.42 -10.88 -11.46
CA ASN A 45 -5.86 -11.01 -12.81
C ASN A 45 -4.42 -10.50 -12.88
N GLY A 46 -3.63 -10.80 -11.84
CA GLY A 46 -2.22 -10.38 -11.71
C GLY A 46 -2.01 -8.94 -11.22
N GLY A 47 -3.07 -8.16 -10.94
CA GLY A 47 -2.94 -6.81 -10.38
C GLY A 47 -2.58 -6.81 -8.90
N GLY A 48 -2.93 -7.87 -8.18
CA GLY A 48 -2.65 -8.10 -6.77
C GLY A 48 -3.71 -7.55 -5.80
N GLU A 49 -3.75 -8.11 -4.59
CA GLU A 49 -4.43 -7.55 -3.42
C GLU A 49 -3.72 -7.92 -2.13
N GLY A 50 -4.01 -7.16 -1.08
CA GLY A 50 -3.45 -7.40 0.24
C GLY A 50 -3.89 -6.37 1.25
N VAL A 51 -3.04 -6.14 2.24
CA VAL A 51 -3.27 -5.21 3.34
C VAL A 51 -2.15 -4.18 3.40
N ASN A 52 -2.51 -2.93 3.69
CA ASN A 52 -1.62 -1.91 4.22
C ASN A 52 -1.82 -1.85 5.74
N VAL A 53 -0.74 -1.91 6.50
CA VAL A 53 -0.73 -1.69 7.94
C VAL A 53 0.02 -0.40 8.21
N ILE A 54 -0.61 0.50 8.97
CA ILE A 54 -0.03 1.80 9.30
C ILE A 54 1.16 1.58 10.24
N ALA A 55 2.33 2.02 9.80
CA ALA A 55 3.60 1.93 10.52
C ALA A 55 3.93 3.20 11.31
N GLY A 56 3.22 4.31 11.03
CA GLY A 56 3.33 5.58 11.74
C GLY A 56 3.00 6.77 10.85
N GLY A 57 3.23 7.97 11.37
CA GLY A 57 3.00 9.22 10.64
C GLY A 57 3.78 10.40 11.22
N THR A 58 3.71 11.54 10.55
CA THR A 58 4.31 12.82 10.96
C THR A 58 3.26 13.90 11.19
N GLY A 59 3.61 14.95 11.91
CA GLY A 59 2.73 16.10 12.16
C GLY A 59 1.41 15.67 12.77
N LYS A 60 0.28 15.99 12.13
CA LYS A 60 -1.04 15.62 12.66
C LYS A 60 -1.34 14.11 12.64
N TYR A 61 -0.49 13.31 12.00
CA TYR A 61 -0.58 11.85 12.01
C TYR A 61 0.45 11.19 12.94
N GLU A 62 1.20 11.94 13.75
CA GLU A 62 2.05 11.32 14.77
C GLU A 62 1.22 10.37 15.66
N GLY A 63 1.69 9.15 15.90
CA GLY A 63 0.98 8.15 16.70
C GLY A 63 -0.23 7.48 16.03
N ILE A 64 -0.52 7.76 14.76
CA ILE A 64 -1.58 7.09 14.00
C ILE A 64 -1.41 5.57 14.00
N THR A 65 -2.51 4.83 14.16
CA THR A 65 -2.56 3.38 14.00
C THR A 65 -3.70 2.97 13.10
N GLY A 66 -3.63 1.75 12.56
CA GLY A 66 -4.70 1.22 11.71
C GLY A 66 -4.19 0.34 10.58
N SER A 67 -5.13 -0.07 9.74
CA SER A 67 -4.83 -0.86 8.54
C SER A 67 -5.99 -0.81 7.56
N GLY A 68 -5.79 -1.32 6.35
CA GLY A 68 -6.90 -1.59 5.46
C GLY A 68 -6.50 -2.26 4.16
N PRO A 69 -7.49 -2.75 3.39
CA PRO A 69 -7.24 -3.50 2.20
C PRO A 69 -6.71 -2.61 1.07
N TRP A 70 -5.90 -3.20 0.21
CA TRP A 70 -5.59 -2.67 -1.11
C TRP A 70 -5.89 -3.71 -2.18
N LYS A 71 -6.34 -3.24 -3.33
CA LYS A 71 -6.69 -4.05 -4.48
C LYS A 71 -6.32 -3.32 -5.75
N CYS A 72 -5.49 -3.93 -6.57
CA CYS A 72 -4.99 -3.33 -7.78
C CYS A 72 -5.42 -4.12 -9.01
N THR A 73 -5.58 -3.43 -10.12
CA THR A 73 -5.86 -4.00 -11.43
C THR A 73 -4.91 -3.39 -12.44
N TRP A 74 -4.45 -4.21 -13.39
CA TRP A 74 -3.69 -3.74 -14.55
C TRP A 74 -4.52 -2.79 -15.39
N THR A 75 -3.94 -1.64 -15.74
CA THR A 75 -4.62 -0.61 -16.56
C THR A 75 -3.89 -0.21 -17.82
N GLY A 76 -2.74 -0.80 -18.11
CA GLY A 76 -1.94 -0.48 -19.30
C GLY A 76 -0.95 -1.60 -19.66
N THR A 77 -0.21 -1.39 -20.74
CA THR A 77 0.84 -2.30 -21.20
C THR A 77 2.18 -2.08 -20.50
N ASP A 78 2.34 -0.99 -19.77
CA ASP A 78 3.65 -0.47 -19.38
C ASP A 78 3.90 -0.56 -17.87
N GLY A 79 3.12 -1.37 -17.13
CA GLY A 79 3.31 -1.50 -15.68
C GLY A 79 2.24 -0.80 -14.83
N GLU A 80 1.27 -0.10 -15.44
CA GLU A 80 0.36 0.74 -14.68
C GLU A 80 -0.67 -0.08 -13.90
N LEU A 81 -0.71 0.18 -12.59
CA LEU A 81 -1.70 -0.37 -11.68
C LEU A 81 -2.66 0.73 -11.25
N HIS A 82 -3.95 0.47 -11.43
CA HIS A 82 -4.99 1.23 -10.76
C HIS A 82 -5.35 0.52 -9.47
N CYS A 83 -5.10 1.17 -8.34
CA CYS A 83 -5.29 0.60 -7.02
C CYS A 83 -6.41 1.31 -6.25
N ASN A 84 -7.36 0.53 -5.76
CA ASN A 84 -8.33 0.96 -4.77
C ASN A 84 -7.83 0.55 -3.38
N GLN A 85 -7.68 1.52 -2.49
CA GLN A 85 -7.17 1.31 -1.13
C GLN A 85 -7.94 2.17 -0.14
N SER A 86 -8.09 1.67 1.09
CA SER A 86 -8.74 2.40 2.19
C SER A 86 -8.01 2.13 3.49
N PHE A 87 -8.05 3.10 4.41
CA PHE A 87 -7.53 2.94 5.76
C PHE A 87 -8.68 3.01 6.78
N ASN A 88 -8.76 2.01 7.64
CA ASN A 88 -9.46 2.13 8.91
C ASN A 88 -8.40 2.49 9.95
N TYR A 89 -8.46 3.71 10.49
CA TYR A 89 -7.41 4.28 11.32
C TYR A 89 -7.95 5.07 12.50
N GLU A 90 -7.11 5.17 13.52
CA GLU A 90 -7.32 6.00 14.70
C GLU A 90 -6.15 6.98 14.83
N LEU A 91 -6.48 8.24 15.11
CA LEU A 91 -5.51 9.26 15.51
C LEU A 91 -5.37 9.23 17.04
N PRO A 92 -4.25 9.71 17.60
CA PRO A 92 -4.04 9.75 19.05
C PRO A 92 -5.09 10.55 19.81
#